data_AF-A0A355BUJ6-F1
#
_entry.id   AF-A0A355BUJ6-F1
#
_cell.length_a   1.000
_cell.length_b   1.000
_cell.length_c   1.000
_cell.angle_alpha   90.00
_cell.angle_beta   90.00
_cell.angle_gamma   90.00
#
_symmetry.space_group_name_H-M   'P 1'
#
loop_
_entity.id
_entity.type
_entity.pdbx_description
1 polymer ?
#
loop_
_entity_poly.entity_id
_entity_poly.type
_entity_poly.pdbx_seq_one_letter_code
_entity_poly.pdbx_strand_id
1 'polypeptide(L)'
;MPEPDLHFMVMIGASLLIFLTVIRSVIGREQFNQQLIRILGLALICVVVGMLFGRYGALWGLPWWVYYPIPMLVNVLLPPAALSMNTSKTLTYLVLSFLSAPLIHIFFSFFLGWKEYMPFWDVPYFRAL
;
A
#
# COMPACT_ATOMS: atom_id res chain seq x y z
N MET A 1 -22.45 -8.84 5.78
CA MET A 1 -21.13 -8.23 5.54
C MET A 1 -21.34 -7.13 4.51
N PRO A 2 -20.82 -5.91 4.68
CA PRO A 2 -20.79 -4.99 3.55
C PRO A 2 -19.93 -5.64 2.45
N GLU A 3 -20.48 -5.78 1.25
CA GLU A 3 -19.73 -6.33 0.12
C GLU A 3 -18.51 -5.43 -0.18
N PRO A 4 -17.40 -5.99 -0.67
CA PRO A 4 -16.29 -5.15 -1.12
C PRO A 4 -16.78 -4.30 -2.30
N ASP A 5 -16.96 -3.00 -2.04
CA ASP A 5 -17.30 -2.03 -3.09
C ASP A 5 -16.28 -2.16 -4.23
N LEU A 6 -16.75 -2.07 -5.48
CA LEU A 6 -15.89 -2.19 -6.67
C LEU A 6 -14.64 -1.30 -6.58
N HIS A 7 -14.78 -0.11 -6.00
CA HIS A 7 -13.68 0.81 -5.75
C HIS A 7 -12.57 0.19 -4.88
N PHE A 8 -12.93 -0.50 -3.80
CA PHE A 8 -11.95 -1.15 -2.93
C PHE A 8 -11.23 -2.31 -3.61
N MET A 9 -11.93 -3.06 -4.48
CA MET A 9 -11.29 -4.11 -5.28
C MET A 9 -10.31 -3.51 -6.31
N VAL A 10 -10.69 -2.40 -6.96
CA VAL A 10 -9.83 -1.66 -7.89
C VAL A 10 -8.60 -1.09 -7.17
N MET A 11 -8.77 -0.54 -5.96
CA MET A 11 -7.65 -0.07 -5.13
C MET A 11 -6.66 -1.16 -4.82
N ILE A 12 -7.13 -2.33 -4.39
CA ILE A 12 -6.28 -3.48 -4.08
C ILE A 12 -5.53 -3.89 -5.34
N GLY A 13 -6.22 -4.00 -6.48
CA GLY A 13 -5.60 -4.34 -7.78
C GLY A 13 -4.50 -3.36 -8.19
N ALA A 14 -4.78 -2.05 -8.13
CA ALA A 14 -3.79 -1.02 -8.46
C ALA A 14 -2.61 -1.01 -7.48
N SER A 15 -2.89 -1.15 -6.18
CA SER A 15 -1.85 -1.20 -5.14
C SER A 15 -0.95 -2.42 -5.31
N LEU A 16 -1.50 -3.57 -5.70
CA LEU A 16 -0.73 -4.77 -6.03
C LEU A 16 0.20 -4.52 -7.22
N LEU A 17 -0.32 -3.95 -8.31
CA LEU A 17 0.49 -3.63 -9.50
C LEU A 17 1.64 -2.67 -9.16
N ILE A 18 1.37 -1.64 -8.36
CA ILE A 18 2.38 -0.67 -7.96
C ILE A 18 3.41 -1.30 -7.04
N PHE A 19 2.98 -2.07 -6.04
CA PHE A 19 3.88 -2.79 -5.15
C PHE A 19 4.83 -3.71 -5.93
N LEU A 20 4.29 -4.51 -6.86
CA LEU A 20 5.10 -5.39 -7.72
C LEU A 20 6.06 -4.59 -8.61
N THR A 21 5.63 -3.45 -9.13
CA THR A 21 6.45 -2.57 -9.98
C THR A 21 7.59 -1.94 -9.19
N VAL A 22 7.33 -1.47 -7.97
CA VAL A 22 8.34 -0.94 -7.05
C VAL A 22 9.36 -2.01 -6.71
N ILE A 23 8.92 -3.19 -6.27
CA ILE A 23 9.82 -4.30 -5.95
C ILE A 23 10.67 -4.67 -7.16
N ARG A 24 10.06 -4.87 -8.33
CA ARG A 24 10.77 -5.19 -9.58
C ARG A 24 11.82 -4.14 -9.94
N SER A 25 11.49 -2.87 -9.76
CA SER A 25 12.41 -1.75 -10.03
C SER A 25 13.59 -1.73 -9.05
N VAL A 26 13.37 -2.10 -7.79
CA VAL A 26 14.40 -2.10 -6.74
C VAL A 26 15.35 -3.29 -6.87
N ILE A 27 14.82 -4.51 -6.98
CA ILE A 27 15.65 -5.72 -6.95
C ILE A 27 16.14 -6.15 -8.34
N GLY A 28 15.50 -5.66 -9.40
CA GLY A 28 15.80 -6.00 -10.79
C GLY A 28 15.06 -7.25 -11.28
N ARG A 29 15.00 -7.41 -12.61
CA ARG A 29 14.19 -8.45 -13.29
C ARG A 29 14.61 -9.88 -12.95
N GLU A 30 15.91 -10.14 -12.88
CA GLU A 30 16.43 -11.50 -12.63
C GLU A 30 16.09 -11.98 -11.22
N GLN A 31 16.39 -11.16 -10.21
CA GLN A 31 16.06 -11.47 -8.81
C GLN A 31 14.55 -11.55 -8.58
N PHE A 32 13.77 -10.71 -9.27
CA PHE A 32 12.32 -10.75 -9.21
C PHE A 32 11.77 -12.10 -9.68
N ASN A 33 12.25 -12.61 -10.81
CA ASN A 33 11.79 -13.90 -11.35
C ASN A 33 12.21 -15.07 -10.44
N GLN A 34 13.42 -15.04 -9.88
CA GLN A 34 13.90 -16.08 -8.97
C GLN A 34 13.12 -16.12 -7.65
N GLN A 35 12.63 -14.97 -7.17
CA GLN A 35 11.93 -14.84 -5.89
C GLN A 35 10.43 -14.61 -6.03
N LEU A 36 9.84 -14.93 -7.19
CA LEU A 36 8.46 -14.59 -7.52
C LEU A 36 7.45 -15.03 -6.44
N ILE A 37 7.58 -16.27 -5.95
CA ILE A 37 6.68 -16.81 -4.91
C ILE A 37 6.76 -15.98 -3.61
N ARG A 38 7.98 -15.59 -3.19
CA ARG A 38 8.17 -14.74 -2.00
C ARG A 38 7.56 -13.37 -2.21
N ILE A 39 7.74 -12.79 -3.40
CA ILE A 39 7.22 -11.47 -3.75
C ILE A 39 5.69 -11.48 -3.79
N LEU A 40 5.08 -12.53 -4.35
CA LEU A 40 3.62 -12.70 -4.35
C LEU A 40 3.07 -12.87 -2.93
N GLY A 41 3.76 -13.63 -2.07
CA GLY A 41 3.42 -13.73 -0.66
C GLY A 41 3.51 -12.39 0.07
N LEU A 42 4.56 -11.61 -0.18
CA LEU A 42 4.71 -10.26 0.35
C LEU A 42 3.61 -9.33 -0.16
N ALA A 43 3.24 -9.41 -1.44
CA ALA A 43 2.16 -8.61 -2.01
C ALA A 43 0.82 -8.94 -1.36
N LEU A 44 0.54 -10.23 -1.12
CA LEU A 44 -0.66 -10.66 -0.40
C LEU A 44 -0.70 -10.09 1.03
N ILE A 45 0.40 -10.20 1.78
CA ILE A 45 0.46 -9.74 3.17
C ILE A 45 0.43 -8.21 3.26
N CYS A 46 1.30 -7.53 2.52
CA CYS A 46 1.47 -6.08 2.66
C CYS A 46 0.30 -5.30 2.05
N VAL A 47 -0.24 -5.78 0.93
CA VAL A 47 -1.32 -5.07 0.22
C VAL A 47 -2.68 -5.60 0.64
N VAL A 48 -2.98 -6.88 0.40
CA VAL A 48 -4.34 -7.39 0.62
C VAL A 48 -4.66 -7.42 2.11
N VAL A 49 -3.84 -8.08 2.92
CA VAL A 49 -4.06 -8.14 4.37
C VAL A 49 -3.94 -6.75 4.99
N GLY A 50 -2.96 -5.94 4.56
CA GLY A 50 -2.79 -4.57 5.04
C GLY A 50 -4.02 -3.66 4.79
N MET A 51 -4.57 -3.67 3.58
CA MET A 51 -5.76 -2.87 3.24
C MET A 51 -7.02 -3.38 3.93
N LEU A 52 -7.18 -4.71 4.05
CA LEU A 52 -8.28 -5.29 4.82
C LEU A 52 -8.17 -4.92 6.30
N PHE A 53 -6.96 -4.97 6.88
CA PHE A 53 -6.72 -4.58 8.27
C PHE A 53 -7.02 -3.09 8.50
N GLY A 54 -6.64 -2.21 7.57
CA GLY A 54 -7.02 -0.80 7.64
C GLY A 54 -8.54 -0.60 7.63
N ARG A 55 -9.25 -1.33 6.75
CA ARG A 55 -10.72 -1.25 6.63
C ARG A 55 -11.47 -1.81 7.81
N TYR A 56 -11.13 -3.01 8.24
CA TYR A 56 -11.83 -3.70 9.32
C TYR A 56 -11.31 -3.33 10.70
N GLY A 57 -10.06 -2.87 10.83
CA GLY A 57 -9.51 -2.40 12.10
C GLY A 57 -10.26 -1.19 12.64
N ALA A 58 -10.68 -0.28 11.75
CA ALA A 58 -11.58 0.82 12.11
C ALA A 58 -12.95 0.31 12.62
N LEU A 59 -13.48 -0.77 12.03
CA LEU A 59 -14.77 -1.37 12.42
C LEU A 59 -14.70 -2.17 13.72
N TRP A 60 -13.53 -2.71 14.06
CA TRP A 60 -13.29 -3.44 15.31
C TRP A 60 -13.00 -2.53 16.52
N GLY A 61 -13.09 -1.21 16.34
CA GLY A 61 -12.86 -0.25 17.42
C GLY A 61 -11.40 -0.15 17.86
N LEU A 62 -10.45 -0.58 17.03
CA LEU A 62 -9.04 -0.36 17.30
C LEU A 62 -8.75 1.15 17.29
N PRO A 63 -7.85 1.64 18.16
CA PRO A 63 -7.40 3.02 18.07
C PRO A 63 -6.65 3.24 16.75
N TRP A 64 -6.80 4.42 16.17
CA TRP A 64 -6.19 4.77 14.88
C TRP A 64 -4.67 4.65 14.86
N TRP A 65 -4.01 4.91 15.99
CA TRP A 65 -2.58 4.69 16.19
C TRP A 65 -2.14 3.22 16.09
N VAL A 66 -3.08 2.27 16.04
CA VAL A 66 -2.81 0.84 15.90
C VAL A 66 -3.18 0.37 14.50
N TYR A 67 -4.43 0.59 14.07
CA TYR A 67 -4.86 0.02 12.78
C TYR A 67 -4.21 0.68 11.57
N TYR A 68 -3.64 1.88 11.72
CA TYR A 68 -3.00 2.61 10.62
C TYR A 68 -1.47 2.39 10.56
N PRO A 69 -0.70 2.55 11.65
CA PRO A 69 0.76 2.38 11.58
C PRO A 69 1.20 0.93 11.39
N ILE A 70 0.43 -0.05 11.87
CA ILE A 70 0.83 -1.46 11.75
C ILE A 70 0.93 -1.90 10.29
N PRO A 71 -0.12 -1.76 9.43
CA PRO A 71 -0.01 -2.07 8.01
C PRO A 71 1.10 -1.29 7.32
N MET A 72 1.26 -0.01 7.67
CA MET A 72 2.33 0.83 7.12
C MET A 72 3.71 0.26 7.45
N LEU A 73 3.99 -0.04 8.73
CA LEU A 73 5.28 -0.57 9.17
C LEU A 73 5.55 -1.94 8.55
N VAL A 74 4.53 -2.81 8.48
CA VAL A 74 4.65 -4.10 7.78
C VAL A 74 5.03 -3.88 6.32
N ASN A 75 4.33 -3.00 5.61
CA ASN A 75 4.62 -2.71 4.20
C ASN A 75 6.02 -2.12 4.00
N VAL A 76 6.52 -1.31 4.93
CA VAL A 76 7.81 -0.63 4.82
C VAL A 76 8.99 -1.53 5.23
N LEU A 77 8.82 -2.37 6.25
CA LEU A 77 9.90 -3.15 6.85
C LEU A 77 9.96 -4.61 6.36
N LEU A 78 8.80 -5.22 6.10
CA LEU A 78 8.74 -6.64 5.75
C LEU A 78 9.42 -6.95 4.41
N PRO A 79 9.20 -6.18 3.32
CA PRO A 79 9.81 -6.52 2.03
C PRO A 79 11.34 -6.40 2.00
N PRO A 80 11.97 -5.34 2.56
CA PRO A 80 13.43 -5.29 2.68
C PRO A 80 14.01 -6.45 3.49
N ALA A 81 13.36 -6.82 4.61
CA ALA A 81 13.82 -7.91 5.47
C ALA A 81 13.69 -9.27 4.77
N ALA A 82 12.52 -9.56 4.19
CA ALA A 82 12.22 -10.85 3.56
C ALA A 82 12.98 -11.09 2.25
N LEU A 83 13.34 -10.03 1.52
CA LEU A 83 14.12 -10.10 0.29
C LEU A 83 15.63 -9.87 0.50
N SER A 84 16.05 -9.75 1.77
CA SER A 84 17.45 -9.53 2.16
C SER A 84 18.11 -8.38 1.38
N MET A 85 17.39 -7.26 1.26
CA MET A 85 17.87 -6.09 0.53
C MET A 85 19.08 -5.46 1.22
N ASN A 86 20.08 -5.06 0.44
CA ASN A 86 21.17 -4.22 0.95
C ASN A 86 20.69 -2.79 1.21
N THR A 87 21.49 -1.97 1.89
CA THR A 87 21.11 -0.61 2.29
C THR A 87 20.65 0.26 1.13
N SER A 88 21.29 0.17 -0.03
CA SER A 88 20.92 0.97 -1.22
C SER A 88 19.54 0.56 -1.76
N LYS A 89 19.28 -0.75 -1.89
CA LYS A 89 17.98 -1.28 -2.31
C LYS A 89 16.90 -0.96 -1.30
N THR A 90 17.18 -1.10 -0.01
CA THR A 90 16.27 -0.73 1.07
C THR A 90 15.92 0.76 1.00
N LEU A 91 16.90 1.65 0.91
CA LEU A 91 16.63 3.09 0.82
C LEU A 91 15.81 3.44 -0.43
N THR A 92 16.14 2.84 -1.58
CA THR A 92 15.38 3.03 -2.82
C THR A 92 13.95 2.54 -2.67
N TYR A 93 13.75 1.37 -2.05
CA TYR A 93 12.42 0.83 -1.75
C TYR A 93 11.62 1.77 -0.84
N LEU A 94 12.24 2.28 0.23
CA LEU A 94 11.58 3.20 1.16
C LEU A 94 11.14 4.48 0.47
N VAL A 95 12.01 5.08 -0.35
CA VAL A 95 11.70 6.30 -1.12
C VAL A 95 10.58 6.03 -2.11
N LEU A 96 10.69 4.97 -2.92
CA LEU A 96 9.66 4.65 -3.92
C LEU A 96 8.32 4.27 -3.27
N SER A 97 8.34 3.56 -2.16
CA SER A 97 7.12 3.22 -1.41
C SER A 97 6.46 4.45 -0.83
N PHE A 98 7.24 5.36 -0.23
CA PHE A 98 6.72 6.63 0.27
C PHE A 98 6.14 7.50 -0.84
N LEU A 99 6.82 7.61 -1.99
CA LEU A 99 6.35 8.35 -3.16
C LEU A 99 5.15 7.70 -3.84
N SER A 100 5.00 6.38 -3.74
CA SER A 100 3.87 5.68 -4.34
C SER A 100 2.54 6.13 -3.75
N ALA A 101 2.47 6.41 -2.44
CA ALA A 101 1.25 6.84 -1.77
C ALA A 101 0.65 8.15 -2.35
N PRO A 102 1.38 9.28 -2.41
CA PRO A 102 0.87 10.52 -3.01
C PRO A 102 0.65 10.38 -4.52
N LEU A 103 1.46 9.60 -5.24
CA LEU A 103 1.27 9.38 -6.68
C LEU A 103 0.00 8.60 -6.99
N ILE A 104 -0.26 7.53 -6.22
CA ILE A 104 -1.52 6.77 -6.25
C ILE A 104 -2.66 7.72 -6.01
N HIS A 105 -2.60 8.51 -4.93
CA HIS A 105 -3.67 9.43 -4.61
C HIS A 105 -3.93 10.42 -5.76
N ILE A 106 -2.89 11.10 -6.27
CA ILE A 106 -3.04 12.04 -7.39
C ILE A 106 -3.64 11.35 -8.62
N PHE A 107 -3.17 10.16 -8.97
CA PHE A 107 -3.67 9.40 -10.12
C PHE A 107 -5.16 9.07 -9.96
N PHE A 108 -5.55 8.51 -8.81
CA PHE A 108 -6.94 8.19 -8.53
C PHE A 108 -7.83 9.43 -8.44
N SER A 109 -7.33 10.53 -7.86
CA SER A 109 -8.07 11.78 -7.77
C SER A 109 -8.33 12.40 -9.13
N PHE A 110 -7.36 12.37 -10.02
CA PHE A 110 -7.47 12.99 -11.33
C PHE A 110 -8.31 12.15 -12.31
N PHE A 111 -8.06 10.83 -12.37
CA PHE A 111 -8.67 9.96 -13.39
C PHE A 111 -10.00 9.34 -12.96
N LEU A 112 -10.22 9.16 -11.66
CA LEU A 112 -11.40 8.48 -11.11
C LEU A 112 -12.24 9.41 -10.22
N GLY A 113 -11.89 10.70 -10.16
CA GLY A 113 -12.61 11.72 -9.39
C GLY A 113 -12.56 11.51 -7.88
N TRP A 114 -11.60 10.72 -7.40
CA TRP A 114 -11.55 10.28 -6.02
C TRP A 114 -10.96 11.35 -5.11
N LYS A 115 -11.64 11.76 -4.03
CA LYS A 115 -11.19 12.88 -3.20
C LYS A 115 -10.60 12.48 -1.85
N GLU A 116 -10.58 11.18 -1.55
CA GLU A 116 -10.13 10.68 -0.25
C GLU A 116 -8.65 10.30 -0.34
N TYR A 117 -7.83 10.88 0.52
CA TYR A 117 -6.38 10.61 0.56
C TYR A 117 -6.06 9.17 0.99
N MET A 118 -6.97 8.59 1.78
CA MET A 118 -6.99 7.22 2.27
C MET A 118 -8.46 6.83 2.49
N PRO A 119 -8.81 5.53 2.47
CA PRO A 119 -10.19 5.09 2.64
C PRO A 119 -10.83 5.41 4.01
N PHE A 120 -10.16 6.17 4.90
CA PHE A 120 -10.58 6.40 6.30
C PHE A 120 -10.33 7.80 6.85
N TRP A 121 -9.93 8.78 6.02
CA TRP A 121 -9.76 10.15 6.48
C TRP A 121 -10.61 11.09 5.63
N ASP A 122 -11.77 11.49 6.18
CA ASP A 122 -12.44 12.70 5.74
C ASP A 122 -11.46 13.84 5.97
N VAL A 123 -10.79 14.31 4.92
CA VAL A 123 -10.04 15.56 5.01
C VAL A 123 -11.10 16.65 5.19
N PRO A 124 -11.18 17.33 6.35
CA PRO A 124 -12.13 18.41 6.51
C PRO A 124 -11.75 19.47 5.49
N TYR A 125 -12.60 19.66 4.47
CA TYR A 125 -12.45 20.82 3.60
C TYR A 125 -12.57 22.07 4.46
N PHE A 126 -11.75 23.08 4.19
CA PHE A 126 -12.10 24.46 4.54
C PHE A 126 -13.37 24.84 3.75
N ARG A 127 -14.55 24.45 4.24
CA ARG A 127 -15.79 25.19 3.98
C ARG A 127 -15.77 26.42 4.87
N ALA A 128 -14.91 27.35 4.49
CA ALA A 128 -14.95 28.71 4.95
C ALA A 128 -14.47 29.57 3.78
N LEU A 129 -15.29 29.60 2.73
CA LEU A 129 -15.50 30.70 1.78
C LEU A 129 -16.73 30.37 0.93
#